data_AF-A0A6P7FI35-F1
#
_entry.id   AF-A0A6P7FI35-F1
#
_cell.length_a   1.000
_cell.length_b   1.000
_cell.length_c   1.000
_cell.angle_alpha   90.00
_cell.angle_beta   90.00
_cell.angle_gamma   90.00
#
_symmetry.space_group_name_H-M   'P 1'
#
loop_
_entity.id
_entity.type
_entity.pdbx_description
1 polymer ?
#
loop_
_entity_poly.entity_id
_entity_poly.type
_entity_poly.pdbx_seq_one_letter_code
_entity_poly.pdbx_strand_id
1 'polypeptide(L)'
;MAHYSNSEMTDILLVLGECSGNAAAAVRRYREKYPNRNIPNARTFVSTERRLRETGCLQRRNTDAGRRREARNVRVEQQILDAVINDPTISTRRLGLRTNISHQNVLRVLHEQQLHP
;
A
#
# COMPACT_ATOMS: atom_id res chain seq x y z
N MET A 1 12.37 -2.38 9.20
CA MET A 1 11.83 -1.26 10.01
C MET A 1 10.99 -1.89 11.12
N ALA A 2 11.17 -1.50 12.37
CA ALA A 2 10.39 -2.07 13.47
C ALA A 2 8.89 -1.78 13.27
N HIS A 3 8.06 -2.81 13.42
CA HIS A 3 6.60 -2.67 13.44
C HIS A 3 6.18 -2.28 14.86
N TYR A 4 5.74 -1.03 15.04
CA TYR A 4 5.16 -0.55 16.29
C TYR A 4 3.66 -0.86 16.31
N SER A 5 3.15 -1.28 17.46
CA SER A 5 1.71 -1.39 17.69
C SER A 5 1.04 -0.01 17.69
N ASN A 6 -0.30 0.02 17.55
CA ASN A 6 -1.05 1.28 17.67
C ASN A 6 -0.84 1.93 19.05
N SER A 7 -0.70 1.14 20.10
CA SER A 7 -0.40 1.64 21.45
C SER A 7 0.95 2.35 21.46
N GLU A 8 2.01 1.71 20.96
CA GLU A 8 3.34 2.32 20.91
C GLU A 8 3.38 3.55 20.01
N MET A 9 2.69 3.54 18.87
CA MET A 9 2.57 4.72 18.00
C MET A 9 1.84 5.88 18.70
N THR A 10 0.85 5.59 19.54
CA THR A 10 0.17 6.62 20.34
C THR A 10 1.10 7.17 21.40
N ASP A 11 1.82 6.32 22.13
CA ASP A 11 2.81 6.73 23.12
C ASP A 11 3.93 7.58 22.49
N ILE A 12 4.36 7.24 21.28
CA ILE A 12 5.32 8.04 20.48
C ILE A 12 4.79 9.46 20.25
N LEU A 13 3.52 9.61 19.86
CA LEU A 13 2.91 10.91 19.62
C LEU A 13 2.73 11.72 20.89
N LEU A 14 2.29 11.08 21.97
CA LEU A 14 2.13 11.73 23.28
C LEU A 14 3.48 12.29 23.76
N VAL A 15 4.54 11.47 23.71
CA VAL A 15 5.89 11.92 24.11
C VAL A 15 6.45 13.00 23.18
N LEU A 16 6.14 12.96 21.87
CA LEU A 16 6.49 14.04 20.96
C LEU A 16 5.81 15.37 21.36
N GLY A 17 4.54 15.31 21.73
CA GLY A 17 3.76 16.44 22.22
C GLY A 17 4.29 16.98 23.55
N GLU A 18 4.62 16.11 24.50
CA GLU A 18 5.27 16.47 25.78
C GLU A 18 6.58 17.25 25.54
N CYS A 19 7.30 16.92 24.48
CA CYS A 19 8.57 17.55 24.10
C CYS A 19 8.41 18.73 23.12
N SER A 20 7.20 19.29 22.98
CA SER A 20 6.89 20.41 22.06
C SER A 20 7.35 20.16 20.62
N GLY A 21 7.27 18.92 20.14
CA GLY A 21 7.68 18.54 18.79
C GLY A 21 9.19 18.27 18.62
N ASN A 22 10.00 18.41 19.68
CA ASN A 22 11.42 18.10 19.60
C ASN A 22 11.67 16.59 19.62
N ALA A 23 11.88 16.01 18.44
CA ALA A 23 12.06 14.56 18.29
C ALA A 23 13.31 14.02 19.02
N ALA A 24 14.38 14.80 19.16
CA ALA A 24 15.58 14.35 19.86
C ALA A 24 15.35 14.28 21.38
N ALA A 25 14.63 15.26 21.94
CA ALA A 25 14.18 15.21 23.32
C ALA A 25 13.17 14.08 23.56
N ALA A 26 12.24 13.88 22.62
CA ALA A 26 11.22 12.83 22.68
C ALA A 26 11.84 11.42 22.74
N VAL A 27 12.94 11.16 22.02
CA VAL A 27 13.64 9.87 22.09
C VAL A 27 14.19 9.60 23.50
N ARG A 28 14.81 10.61 24.13
CA ARG A 28 15.32 10.48 25.50
C ARG A 28 14.18 10.24 26.48
N ARG A 29 13.12 11.04 26.37
CA ARG A 29 11.92 10.95 27.22
C ARG A 29 11.20 9.60 27.08
N TYR A 30 11.10 9.08 25.85
CA TYR A 30 10.47 7.78 25.60
C TYR A 30 11.26 6.63 26.23
N ARG A 31 12.60 6.68 26.18
CA ARG A 31 13.47 5.70 26.84
C ARG A 31 13.27 5.67 28.35
N GLU A 32 13.15 6.84 28.98
CA GLU A 32 12.89 6.95 30.42
C GLU A 32 11.51 6.39 30.80
N LYS A 33 10.49 6.69 29.99
CA LYS A 33 9.09 6.31 30.26
C LYS A 33 8.82 4.83 29.98
N TYR A 34 9.51 4.24 29.02
CA TYR A 34 9.31 2.85 28.57
C TYR A 34 10.64 2.08 28.45
N PRO A 35 11.34 1.79 29.56
CA PRO A 35 12.67 1.19 29.54
C PRO A 35 12.69 -0.24 28.96
N ASN A 36 11.57 -0.97 29.03
CA ASN A 36 11.45 -2.34 28.53
C ASN A 36 10.97 -2.44 27.07
N ARG A 37 10.83 -1.31 26.36
CA ARG A 37 10.35 -1.28 24.97
C ARG A 37 11.49 -0.98 24.00
N ASN A 38 11.27 -1.32 22.73
CA ASN A 38 12.16 -0.89 21.67
C ASN A 38 12.11 0.64 21.54
N ILE A 39 13.28 1.28 21.53
CA ILE A 39 13.39 2.74 21.52
C ILE A 39 13.30 3.22 20.06
N PRO A 40 12.26 4.00 19.70
CA PRO A 40 12.14 4.55 18.37
C PRO A 40 13.22 5.60 18.12
N ASN A 41 13.67 5.71 16.87
CA ASN A 41 14.54 6.80 16.46
C ASN A 41 13.74 8.09 16.22
N ALA A 42 14.40 9.25 16.23
CA ALA A 42 13.75 10.55 16.04
C ALA A 42 12.91 10.62 14.74
N ARG A 43 13.37 9.98 13.67
CA ARG A 43 12.63 9.90 12.40
C ARG A 43 11.29 9.18 12.56
N THR A 44 11.20 8.18 13.43
CA THR A 44 9.96 7.45 13.68
C THR A 44 8.91 8.36 14.29
N PHE A 45 9.27 9.21 15.25
CA PHE A 45 8.38 10.22 15.84
C PHE A 45 7.80 11.15 14.76
N VAL A 46 8.68 11.80 14.01
CA VAL A 46 8.27 12.73 12.94
C VAL A 46 7.43 12.04 11.88
N SER A 47 7.82 10.83 11.46
CA SER A 47 7.07 10.09 10.43
C SER A 47 5.70 9.61 10.89
N THR A 48 5.52 9.37 12.19
CA THR A 48 4.24 8.94 12.77
C THR A 48 3.28 10.11 12.86
N GLU A 49 3.77 11.26 13.34
CA GLU A 49 3.01 12.52 13.42
C GLU A 49 2.60 13.01 12.03
N ARG A 50 3.56 13.06 11.10
CA ARG A 50 3.30 13.41 9.71
C ARG A 50 2.26 12.48 9.08
N ARG A 51 2.39 11.16 9.23
CA ARG A 51 1.46 10.20 8.64
C ARG A 51 0.05 10.38 9.20
N LEU A 52 -0.08 10.57 10.51
CA LEU A 52 -1.38 10.80 11.13
C LEU A 52 -2.02 12.07 10.56
N ARG A 53 -1.24 13.13 10.39
CA ARG A 53 -1.71 14.41 9.82
C ARG A 53 -2.11 14.29 8.35
N GLU A 54 -1.34 13.56 7.54
CA GLU A 54 -1.58 13.43 6.10
C GLU A 54 -2.68 12.42 5.74
N THR A 55 -2.81 11.33 6.50
CA THR A 55 -3.65 10.17 6.13
C THR A 55 -4.73 9.83 7.15
N GLY A 56 -4.71 10.45 8.34
CA GLY A 56 -5.59 10.10 9.46
C GLY A 56 -5.33 8.71 10.06
N CYS A 57 -4.28 8.00 9.63
CA CYS A 57 -4.01 6.61 10.03
C CYS A 57 -2.60 6.47 10.63
N LEU A 58 -2.49 5.80 11.78
CA LEU A 58 -1.19 5.46 12.38
C LEU A 58 -0.49 4.31 11.62
N GLN A 59 -1.26 3.29 11.28
CA GLN A 59 -0.77 2.17 10.49
C GLN A 59 -0.52 2.59 9.04
N ARG A 60 0.55 2.04 8.46
CA ARG A 60 0.73 2.14 7.00
C ARG A 60 -0.38 1.34 6.34
N ARG A 61 -1.22 2.01 5.56
CA ARG A 61 -2.11 1.32 4.63
C ARG A 61 -1.24 0.67 3.56
N ASN A 62 -1.09 -0.65 3.63
CA ASN A 62 -0.43 -1.42 2.58
C ASN A 62 -1.22 -1.41 1.26
N THR A 63 -2.44 -0.83 1.24
CA THR A 63 -3.25 -0.68 0.02
C THR A 63 -2.54 0.16 -1.05
N ASP A 64 -1.71 1.13 -0.65
CA ASP A 64 -0.96 2.00 -1.58
C ASP A 64 0.51 1.59 -1.72
N ALA A 65 0.95 0.55 -1.01
CA ALA A 65 2.32 0.02 -1.09
C ALA A 65 2.53 -0.94 -2.27
N GLY A 66 1.55 -1.06 -3.15
CA GLY A 66 1.66 -1.70 -4.46
C GLY A 66 1.87 -0.67 -5.57
N ARG A 67 2.58 -1.05 -6.64
CA ARG A 67 2.62 -0.27 -7.88
C ARG A 67 1.19 0.08 -8.30
N ARG A 68 0.84 1.37 -8.38
CA ARG A 68 -0.46 1.87 -8.85
C ARG A 68 -0.83 1.13 -10.13
N ARG A 69 -1.83 0.23 -10.04
CA ARG A 69 -2.18 -0.71 -11.11
C ARG A 69 -3.00 -0.05 -12.22
N GLU A 70 -3.64 1.08 -11.92
CA GLU A 70 -4.62 1.79 -12.76
C GLU A 70 -4.10 2.30 -14.10
N ALA A 71 -2.79 2.54 -14.25
CA ALA A 71 -2.26 3.20 -15.45
C ALA A 71 -1.73 2.25 -16.53
N ARG A 72 -1.60 0.94 -16.26
CA ARG A 72 -0.85 0.05 -17.18
C ARG A 72 -1.67 -0.62 -18.28
N ASN A 73 -2.94 -0.23 -18.46
CA ASN A 73 -3.55 0.14 -19.75
C ASN A 73 -5.06 -0.16 -19.75
N VAL A 74 -5.90 0.86 -19.53
CA VAL A 74 -7.31 0.82 -19.93
C VAL A 74 -7.47 0.38 -21.40
N ARG A 75 -6.52 0.75 -22.26
CA ARG A 75 -6.47 0.34 -23.68
C ARG A 75 -6.27 -1.17 -23.89
N VAL A 76 -5.49 -1.81 -23.04
CA VAL A 76 -5.17 -3.25 -23.10
C VAL A 76 -6.37 -4.04 -22.58
N GLU A 77 -7.01 -3.54 -21.51
CA GLU A 77 -8.27 -4.09 -21.02
C GLU A 77 -9.36 -3.99 -22.09
N GLN A 78 -9.54 -2.83 -22.71
CA GLN A 78 -10.49 -2.65 -23.82
C GLN A 78 -10.19 -3.58 -25.00
N GLN A 79 -8.93 -3.70 -25.43
CA GLN A 79 -8.56 -4.63 -26.51
C GLN A 79 -8.86 -6.10 -26.18
N ILE A 80 -8.70 -6.52 -24.93
CA ILE A 80 -9.07 -7.86 -24.46
C ILE A 80 -10.60 -8.01 -24.52
N LEU A 81 -11.34 -7.05 -23.98
CA LEU A 81 -12.80 -7.08 -23.91
C LEU A 81 -13.43 -7.08 -25.30
N ASP A 82 -12.99 -6.20 -26.20
CA ASP A 82 -13.47 -6.14 -27.59
C ASP A 82 -13.23 -7.46 -28.31
N ALA A 83 -12.07 -8.08 -28.10
CA ALA A 83 -11.75 -9.35 -28.74
C ALA A 83 -12.58 -10.53 -28.20
N VAL A 84 -13.00 -10.49 -26.93
CA VAL A 84 -13.93 -11.47 -26.34
C VAL A 84 -15.37 -11.24 -26.79
N ILE A 85 -15.82 -9.99 -26.91
CA ILE A 85 -17.15 -9.66 -27.44
C ILE A 85 -17.30 -10.15 -28.88
N ASN A 86 -16.24 -10.03 -29.69
CA ASN A 86 -16.25 -10.48 -31.08
C ASN A 86 -16.16 -12.01 -31.23
N ASP A 87 -15.55 -12.72 -30.27
CA ASP A 87 -15.46 -14.19 -30.27
C ASP A 87 -15.45 -14.73 -28.82
N PRO A 88 -16.62 -15.04 -28.25
CA PRO A 88 -16.72 -15.51 -26.87
C PRO A 88 -16.08 -16.88 -26.61
N THR A 89 -15.79 -17.64 -27.66
CA THR A 89 -15.22 -19.01 -27.54
C THR A 89 -13.69 -19.02 -27.56
N ILE A 90 -13.07 -17.84 -27.71
CA ILE A 90 -11.63 -17.73 -27.84
C ILE A 90 -10.91 -18.10 -26.55
N SER A 91 -10.00 -19.07 -26.64
CA SER A 91 -9.13 -19.36 -25.49
C SER A 91 -8.27 -18.15 -25.14
N THR A 92 -8.07 -17.95 -23.84
CA THR A 92 -7.17 -16.93 -23.27
C THR A 92 -5.78 -16.93 -23.91
N ARG A 93 -5.24 -18.11 -24.30
CA ARG A 93 -3.91 -18.22 -24.93
C ARG A 93 -3.92 -17.60 -26.33
N ARG A 94 -4.96 -17.92 -27.10
CA ARG A 94 -5.15 -17.37 -28.46
C ARG A 94 -5.43 -15.87 -28.40
N LEU A 95 -6.15 -15.41 -27.38
CA LEU A 95 -6.38 -13.99 -27.15
C LEU A 95 -5.08 -13.23 -26.85
N GLY A 96 -4.20 -13.81 -26.03
CA GLY A 96 -2.89 -13.24 -25.74
C GLY A 96 -2.01 -13.10 -26.98
N LEU A 97 -2.02 -14.10 -27.87
CA LEU A 97 -1.33 -14.03 -29.15
C LEU A 97 -1.89 -12.92 -30.06
N ARG A 98 -3.22 -12.77 -30.15
CA ARG A 98 -3.88 -11.74 -30.97
C ARG A 98 -3.59 -10.31 -30.50
N THR A 99 -3.51 -10.12 -29.19
CA THR A 99 -3.38 -8.80 -28.56
C THR A 99 -1.93 -8.47 -28.19
N ASN A 100 -0.99 -9.40 -28.39
CA ASN A 100 0.39 -9.31 -27.92
C ASN A 100 0.48 -9.09 -26.38
N ILE A 101 -0.47 -9.67 -25.64
CA ILE A 101 -0.55 -9.61 -24.18
C ILE A 101 -0.26 -11.00 -23.63
N SER A 102 0.46 -11.08 -22.52
CA SER A 102 0.69 -12.38 -21.89
C SER A 102 -0.64 -13.04 -21.49
N HIS A 103 -0.75 -14.34 -21.73
CA HIS A 103 -1.90 -15.15 -21.32
C HIS A 103 -2.32 -14.92 -19.85
N GLN A 104 -1.34 -14.75 -18.96
CA GLN A 104 -1.58 -14.50 -17.54
C GLN A 104 -2.26 -13.15 -17.29
N ASN A 105 -1.88 -12.11 -18.04
CA ASN A 105 -2.54 -10.82 -17.95
C ASN A 105 -3.95 -10.87 -18.53
N VAL A 106 -4.15 -11.58 -19.64
CA VAL A 106 -5.48 -11.82 -20.21
C VAL A 106 -6.41 -12.49 -19.20
N LEU A 107 -6.00 -13.64 -18.64
CA LEU A 107 -6.80 -14.40 -17.68
C LEU A 107 -7.15 -13.53 -16.46
N ARG A 108 -6.19 -12.75 -15.96
CA ARG A 108 -6.41 -11.83 -14.84
C ARG A 108 -7.44 -10.74 -15.17
N VAL A 109 -7.38 -10.12 -16.35
CA VAL A 109 -8.37 -9.11 -16.77
C VAL A 109 -9.77 -9.72 -16.86
N LEU A 110 -9.91 -10.93 -17.39
CA LEU A 110 -11.21 -11.61 -17.44
C LEU A 110 -11.76 -11.88 -16.03
N HIS A 111 -10.93 -12.35 -15.10
CA HIS A 111 -11.33 -12.52 -13.70
C HIS A 111 -11.74 -11.21 -13.01
N GLU A 112 -11.00 -10.12 -13.24
CA GLU A 112 -11.32 -8.79 -12.68
C GLU A 112 -12.66 -8.25 -13.23
N GLN A 113 -13.01 -8.57 -14.48
CA GLN A 113 -14.27 -8.21 -15.14
C GLN A 113 -15.39 -9.24 -14.92
N GLN A 114 -15.18 -10.25 -14.05
CA GLN A 114 -16.13 -11.34 -13.78
C GLN A 114 -16.54 -12.15 -15.03
N LEU A 115 -15.69 -12.14 -16.06
CA LEU A 115 -15.87 -12.97 -17.24
C LEU A 115 -15.24 -14.34 -16.98
N HIS A 116 -16.04 -15.40 -17.13
CA HIS A 116 -15.55 -16.76 -17.02
C HIS A 116 -14.90 -17.19 -18.34
N PRO A 117 -13.64 -17.67 -18.33
CA PRO A 117 -12.99 -18.25 -19.51
C PRO A 117 -13.60 -19.58 -19.94
#